data_AF-A0A2K6BB81-F1
#
_entry.id   AF-A0A2K6BB81-F1
#
_cell.length_a   1.000
_cell.length_b   1.000
_cell.length_c   1.000
_cell.angle_alpha   90.00
_cell.angle_beta   90.00
_cell.angle_gamma   90.00
#
_symmetry.space_group_name_H-M   'P 1'
#
loop_
_entity.id
_entity.type
_entity.pdbx_description
1 polymer ?
#
loop_
_entity_poly.entity_id
_entity_poly.type
_entity_poly.pdbx_seq_one_letter_code
_entity_poly.pdbx_strand_id
1 'polypeptide(L)' 'IQAWLAKHFIDVGAGVIDEDYRGNVGGVLFNFGKEKFEVKKCDRIAQLICERIFYPEIEEVQALDDTERGSGGFGSTGKD' A
#
# COMPACT_ATOMS: atom_id res chain seq x y z
N ILE A 1 5.82 6.54 -12.54
CA ILE A 1 4.38 6.82 -12.79
C ILE A 1 3.74 7.34 -11.51
N GLN A 2 3.66 6.54 -10.44
CA GLN A 2 3.13 6.98 -9.13
C GLN A 2 3.83 8.20 -8.54
N ALA A 3 5.17 8.26 -8.56
CA ALA A 3 5.90 9.44 -8.06
C ALA A 3 5.57 10.75 -8.81
N TRP A 4 5.14 10.66 -10.08
CA TRP A 4 4.69 11.82 -10.84
C TRP A 4 3.26 12.21 -10.45
N LEU A 5 2.36 11.23 -10.33
CA LEU A 5 0.98 11.41 -9.86
C LEU A 5 0.92 12.02 -8.45
N ALA A 6 1.83 11.60 -7.55
CA ALA A 6 1.93 12.15 -6.21
C ALA A 6 2.24 13.66 -6.20
N LYS A 7 3.01 14.18 -7.18
CA LYS A 7 3.23 15.64 -7.34
C LYS A 7 1.95 16.39 -7.68
N HIS A 8 0.95 15.69 -8.21
CA HIS A 8 -0.38 16.20 -8.51
C HIS A 8 -1.40 15.86 -7.41
N PHE A 9 -0.95 15.42 -6.22
CA PHE A 9 -1.80 15.00 -5.10
C PHE A 9 -2.73 13.83 -5.44
N ILE A 10 -2.32 13.00 -6.40
CA ILE A 10 -3.01 11.76 -6.74
C ILE A 10 -2.30 10.60 -6.05
N ASP A 11 -3.06 9.83 -5.29
CA ASP A 11 -2.60 8.64 -4.59
C ASP A 11 -3.39 7.40 -5.00
N VAL A 12 -2.82 6.23 -4.77
CA VAL A 12 -3.47 4.94 -5.03
C VAL A 12 -3.91 4.33 -3.70
N GLY A 13 -5.22 4.20 -3.54
CA GLY A 13 -5.85 3.42 -2.48
C GLY A 13 -5.97 1.94 -2.82
N ALA A 14 -6.33 1.14 -1.81
CA ALA A 14 -6.43 -0.31 -1.95
C ALA A 14 -5.15 -0.87 -2.61
N GLY A 15 -5.28 -1.70 -3.65
CA GLY A 15 -4.15 -2.13 -4.47
C GLY A 15 -3.62 -3.52 -4.13
N VAL A 16 -4.21 -4.21 -3.15
CA VAL A 16 -4.00 -5.65 -2.96
C VAL A 16 -4.87 -6.39 -3.97
N ILE A 17 -4.24 -7.12 -4.88
CA ILE A 17 -4.89 -7.99 -5.85
C ILE A 17 -4.44 -9.41 -5.52
N ASP A 18 -5.38 -10.23 -5.05
CA ASP A 18 -5.08 -11.59 -4.62
C ASP A 18 -4.68 -12.49 -5.81
N GLU A 19 -3.85 -13.50 -5.52
CA GLU A 19 -3.29 -14.43 -6.51
C GLU A 19 -4.39 -15.18 -7.31
N ASP A 20 -5.53 -15.44 -6.68
CA ASP A 20 -6.67 -16.15 -7.25
C ASP A 20 -7.72 -15.23 -7.90
N TYR A 21 -7.52 -13.91 -7.88
CA TYR A 21 -8.42 -12.96 -8.53
C TYR A 21 -8.37 -13.09 -10.07
N ARG A 22 -9.54 -13.14 -10.73
CA ARG A 22 -9.67 -13.27 -12.20
C ARG A 22 -10.57 -12.21 -12.84
N GLY A 23 -11.03 -11.24 -12.06
CA GLY A 23 -11.87 -10.14 -12.54
C GLY A 23 -11.08 -9.01 -13.20
N ASN A 24 -11.74 -7.90 -13.44
CA ASN A 24 -11.11 -6.70 -13.98
C ASN A 24 -10.27 -5.98 -12.92
N VAL A 25 -8.99 -5.74 -13.21
CA VAL A 25 -8.10 -5.01 -12.31
C VAL A 25 -8.37 -3.50 -12.40
N GLY A 26 -8.85 -2.93 -11.30
CA GLY A 26 -9.09 -1.49 -11.16
C GLY A 26 -8.06 -0.80 -10.28
N GLY A 27 -7.74 0.46 -10.60
CA GLY A 27 -6.98 1.35 -9.73
C GLY A 27 -7.90 2.29 -8.96
N VAL A 28 -7.87 2.25 -7.63
CA VAL A 28 -8.61 3.19 -6.78
C VAL A 28 -7.76 4.44 -6.62
N LEU A 29 -8.12 5.52 -7.32
CA LEU A 29 -7.38 6.79 -7.26
C LEU A 29 -8.05 7.74 -6.29
N PHE A 30 -7.25 8.31 -5.38
CA PHE A 30 -7.66 9.44 -4.55
C PHE A 30 -7.06 10.73 -5.10
N ASN A 31 -7.88 11.75 -5.26
CA ASN A 31 -7.43 13.11 -5.58
C ASN A 31 -7.53 13.97 -4.32
N PHE A 32 -6.39 14.25 -3.69
CA PHE A 32 -6.28 15.17 -2.56
C PHE A 32 -5.96 16.61 -2.99
N GLY A 33 -5.84 16.84 -4.30
CA GLY A 33 -5.66 18.17 -4.88
C GLY A 33 -6.94 18.98 -4.88
N LYS A 34 -6.80 20.30 -5.05
CA LYS A 34 -7.94 21.22 -5.18
C LYS A 34 -8.53 21.25 -6.59
N GLU A 35 -7.73 20.87 -7.57
CA GLU A 35 -8.09 20.89 -8.98
C GLU A 35 -8.55 19.51 -9.46
N LYS A 36 -9.38 19.50 -10.51
CA LYS A 36 -9.76 18.25 -11.18
C LYS A 36 -8.53 17.64 -11.86
N PHE A 37 -8.37 16.32 -11.71
CA PHE A 37 -7.36 15.55 -12.43
C PHE A 37 -8.06 14.70 -13.50
N GLU A 38 -7.79 14.98 -14.77
CA GLU A 38 -8.40 14.25 -15.89
C GLU A 38 -7.55 13.02 -16.23
N VAL A 39 -8.19 11.84 -16.27
CA VAL A 39 -7.60 10.59 -16.75
C VAL A 39 -8.20 10.26 -18.10
N LYS A 40 -7.35 10.05 -19.10
CA LYS A 40 -7.74 9.64 -20.45
C LYS A 40 -7.42 8.16 -20.65
N LYS A 41 -8.11 7.55 -21.61
CA LYS A 41 -7.83 6.18 -22.02
C LYS A 41 -6.35 6.06 -22.42
N CYS A 42 -5.70 4.99 -21.96
CA CYS A 42 -4.27 4.71 -22.12
C CYS A 42 -3.30 5.56 -21.27
N ASP A 43 -3.78 6.44 -20.39
CA ASP A 43 -2.91 7.10 -19.42
C ASP A 43 -2.38 6.08 -18.40
N ARG A 44 -1.11 6.24 -18.02
CA ARG A 44 -0.49 5.42 -16.99
C ARG A 44 -0.86 6.00 -15.62
N ILE A 45 -1.77 5.33 -14.91
CA ILE A 45 -2.35 5.81 -13.65
C ILE A 45 -1.89 5.06 -12.39
N ALA A 46 -1.22 3.92 -12.54
CA ALA A 46 -0.71 3.11 -11.45
C ALA A 46 0.48 2.27 -11.94
N GLN A 47 1.10 1.53 -11.02
CA GLN A 47 2.05 0.46 -11.35
C GLN A 47 1.63 -0.80 -10.59
N LEU A 48 1.80 -1.96 -11.22
CA LEU A 48 1.62 -3.25 -10.57
C LEU A 48 2.99 -3.77 -10.13
N ILE A 49 3.11 -4.19 -8.88
CA ILE A 49 4.32 -4.77 -8.31
C ILE A 49 3.99 -6.19 -7.85
N CYS A 50 4.75 -7.18 -8.33
CA CYS A 50 4.60 -8.55 -7.88
C CYS A 50 5.38 -8.74 -6.57
N GLU A 51 4.74 -8.38 -5.46
CA GLU A 51 5.32 -8.49 -4.12
C GLU A 51 5.48 -9.96 -3.71
N ARG A 52 6.62 -10.28 -3.07
CA ARG A 52 6.86 -11.62 -2.53
C ARG A 52 6.24 -11.73 -1.14
N ILE A 53 5.41 -12.75 -0.94
CA ILE A 53 4.75 -13.03 0.34
C ILE A 53 4.92 -14.50 0.75
N PHE A 54 4.63 -14.79 2.02
CA PHE A 54 4.48 -16.15 2.54
C PHE A 54 3.01 -16.41 2.87
N TYR A 55 2.58 -17.67 2.75
CA TYR A 55 1.28 -18.15 3.25
C TYR A 55 1.50 -19.07 4.46
N PRO A 56 1.83 -18.53 5.65
CA PRO A 56 2.06 -19.33 6.85
C PRO A 56 0.74 -19.84 7.44
N GLU A 57 0.81 -20.93 8.20
CA GLU A 57 -0.26 -21.32 9.11
C GLU A 57 -0.22 -20.42 10.36
N ILE A 58 -1.40 -20.10 10.90
CA ILE A 58 -1.53 -19.30 12.12
C ILE A 58 -1.44 -20.21 13.34
N GLU A 59 -0.57 -19.87 14.30
CA GLU A 59 -0.39 -20.59 15.56
C GLU A 59 -0.73 -19.68 16.75
N GLU A 60 -1.69 -20.07 17.59
CA GLU A 60 -2.06 -19.36 18.81
C GLU A 60 -1.16 -19.78 19.99
N VAL A 61 -0.56 -18.82 20.68
CA VAL A 61 0.34 -19.05 21.82
C VAL A 61 0.00 -18.14 23.00
N GLN A 62 0.39 -18.55 24.21
CA GLN A 62 0.14 -17.76 25.44
C GLN A 62 1.06 -16.54 25.57
N ALA A 63 2.27 -16.61 25.01
CA ALA A 63 3.24 -15.51 25.03
C ALA A 63 4.21 -15.62 23.84
N LEU A 64 4.69 -14.47 23.36
CA LEU A 64 5.79 -14.36 22.40
C LEU A 64 7.12 -14.15 23.13
N ASP A 65 8.24 -14.31 22.43
CA ASP A 65 9.57 -14.01 22.93
C ASP A 65 9.84 -12.50 23.05
N ASP A 66 10.72 -12.12 23.98
CA ASP A 66 11.12 -10.73 24.15
C ASP A 66 12.09 -10.29 23.04
N THR A 67 11.95 -9.04 22.60
CA THR A 67 12.90 -8.40 21.67
C THR A 67 13.39 -7.08 22.25
N GLU A 68 14.54 -6.59 21.78
CA GLU A 68 15.07 -5.28 22.19
C GLU A 68 14.07 -4.13 21.91
N ARG A 69 13.24 -4.26 20.86
CA ARG A 69 12.20 -3.28 20.52
C ARG A 69 11.00 -3.35 21.47
N GLY A 70 10.61 -4.55 21.93
CA GLY A 70 9.45 -4.77 22.79
C GLY A 70 8.18 -4.10 22.26
N SER A 71 7.44 -3.41 23.14
CA SER A 71 6.22 -2.65 22.80
C SER A 71 6.48 -1.28 22.16
N GLY A 72 7.73 -0.98 21.76
CA GLY A 72 8.11 0.30 21.16
C GLY A 72 7.57 0.48 19.73
N GLY A 73 6.74 1.50 19.53
CA GLY A 73 6.19 1.90 18.24
C GLY A 73 5.88 3.40 18.20
N PHE A 74 5.23 3.86 17.12
CA PHE A 74 4.69 5.23 17.02
C PHE A 74 5.72 6.35 17.31
N GLY A 75 6.95 6.22 16.82
CA GLY A 75 8.00 7.22 17.05
C GLY A 75 8.79 7.02 18.35
N SER A 76 8.83 5.80 18.89
CA SER A 76 9.57 5.44 20.10
C SER A 76 11.08 5.73 20.04
N THR A 77 11.64 5.94 18.85
CA THR A 77 13.06 6.24 18.63
C THR A 77 13.37 7.74 18.59
N GLY A 78 12.39 8.61 18.85
CA GLY A 78 12.59 10.07 18.81
C GLY A 78 12.66 10.64 17.39
N LYS A 79 13.07 11.90 17.26
CA LYS A 79 13.02 12.69 16.02
C LYS A 79 14.37 13.33 15.63
N ASP A 80 15.41 13.12 16.42
CA ASP A 80 16.69 13.84 16.29
C ASP A 80 17.70 13.08 15.42
#